data_AF-A0A957IIL0-F1
#
_entry.id   AF-A0A957IIL0-F1
#
_cell.length_a   1.000
_cell.length_b   1.000
_cell.length_c   1.000
_cell.angle_alpha   90.00
_cell.angle_beta   90.00
_cell.angle_gamma   90.00
#
_symmetry.space_group_name_H-M   'P 1'
#
loop_
_entity.id
_entity.type
_entity.pdbx_description
1 polymer ?
#
loop_
_entity_poly.entity_id
_entity_poly.type
_entity_poly.pdbx_seq_one_letter_code
_entity_poly.pdbx_strand_id
1 'polypeptide(L)'
;MSQELIDAITDMREDDVLKITNDLLDSGVSPLDILNACKAAMDVIGKRFETGEAFIPELILAGEMMTAVSDVIRPRMAEEATSEKLGKVVFGTVEGDIHDIAKDIVVFMLDLNGFDVTDLGVDVPPA
;
A
#
# COMPACT_ATOMS: atom_id res chain seq x y z
N MET A 1 -2.57 10.75 -15.78
CA MET A 1 -3.56 10.38 -14.75
C MET A 1 -2.87 9.85 -13.51
N SER A 2 -1.99 8.84 -13.58
CA SER A 2 -1.21 8.39 -12.42
C SER A 2 -0.32 9.48 -11.78
N GLN A 3 0.20 10.42 -12.58
CA GLN A 3 0.94 11.58 -12.06
C GLN A 3 0.10 12.46 -11.12
N GLU A 4 -1.19 12.60 -11.39
CA GLU A 4 -2.08 13.45 -10.59
C GLU A 4 -2.29 12.87 -9.19
N LEU A 5 -2.37 11.54 -9.09
CA LEU A 5 -2.39 10.82 -7.82
C LEU A 5 -1.08 10.98 -7.05
N ILE A 6 0.06 10.90 -7.75
CA ILE A 6 1.38 11.13 -7.14
C ILE A 6 1.44 12.53 -6.54
N ASP A 7 1.07 13.54 -7.33
CA ASP A 7 1.11 14.94 -6.91
C ASP A 7 0.16 15.17 -5.72
N ALA A 8 -1.06 14.62 -5.76
CA ALA A 8 -2.02 14.72 -4.66
C ALA A 8 -1.48 14.14 -3.34
N ILE A 9 -0.83 12.97 -3.38
CA ILE A 9 -0.20 12.38 -2.20
C ILE A 9 0.98 13.23 -1.73
N THR A 10 1.86 13.68 -2.64
CA THR A 10 3.04 14.47 -2.26
C THR A 10 2.70 15.86 -1.74
N ASP A 11 1.54 16.39 -2.11
CA ASP A 11 1.03 17.70 -1.67
C ASP A 11 0.02 17.59 -0.52
N MET A 12 -0.16 16.41 0.06
CA MET A 12 -1.03 16.16 1.22
C MET A 12 -2.50 16.50 0.99
N ARG A 13 -3.03 16.15 -0.19
CA ARG A 13 -4.43 16.40 -0.59
C ARG A 13 -5.29 15.14 -0.43
N GLU A 14 -5.60 14.77 0.81
CA GLU A 14 -6.33 13.53 1.16
C GLU A 14 -7.66 13.33 0.39
N ASP A 15 -8.50 14.36 0.35
CA ASP A 15 -9.80 14.32 -0.35
C ASP A 15 -9.63 14.03 -1.85
N ASP A 16 -8.60 14.61 -2.46
CA ASP A 16 -8.30 14.43 -3.87
C ASP A 16 -7.78 13.01 -4.14
N VAL A 17 -6.96 12.44 -3.24
CA VAL A 17 -6.40 11.10 -3.39
C VAL A 17 -7.48 10.04 -3.54
N LEU A 18 -8.49 10.04 -2.68
CA LEU A 18 -9.58 9.07 -2.76
C LEU A 18 -10.41 9.26 -4.03
N LYS A 19 -10.70 10.50 -4.39
CA LYS A 19 -11.46 10.80 -5.60
C LYS A 19 -10.73 10.35 -6.86
N ILE A 20 -9.45 10.72 -7.00
CA ILE A 20 -8.60 10.34 -8.13
C ILE A 20 -8.47 8.82 -8.21
N THR A 21 -8.31 8.14 -7.07
CA THR A 21 -8.22 6.67 -7.02
C THR A 21 -9.48 6.01 -7.57
N ASN A 22 -10.67 6.46 -7.17
CA ASN A 22 -11.93 5.93 -7.70
C ASN A 22 -12.07 6.25 -9.20
N ASP A 23 -11.77 7.47 -9.63
CA ASP A 23 -11.81 7.86 -11.04
C ASP A 23 -10.87 7.00 -11.91
N LEU A 24 -9.68 6.67 -11.41
CA LEU A 24 -8.73 5.77 -12.06
C LEU A 24 -9.29 4.34 -12.19
N LEU A 25 -9.87 3.79 -11.12
CA LEU A 25 -10.48 2.46 -11.14
C LEU A 25 -11.66 2.39 -12.11
N ASP A 26 -12.52 3.42 -12.13
CA ASP A 26 -13.67 3.50 -13.04
C ASP A 26 -13.26 3.69 -14.49
N SER A 27 -12.09 4.29 -14.72
CA SER A 27 -11.45 4.40 -16.03
C SER A 27 -10.77 3.11 -16.50
N GLY A 28 -10.77 2.06 -15.67
CA GLY A 28 -10.16 0.77 -15.99
C GLY A 28 -8.65 0.70 -15.79
N VAL A 29 -8.05 1.63 -15.03
CA VAL A 29 -6.64 1.52 -14.63
C VAL A 29 -6.49 0.34 -13.67
N SER A 30 -5.42 -0.45 -13.83
CA SER A 30 -5.22 -1.62 -12.98
C SER A 30 -4.93 -1.19 -11.52
N PRO A 31 -5.48 -1.91 -10.52
CA PRO A 31 -5.15 -1.67 -9.11
C PRO A 31 -3.65 -1.66 -8.81
N LEU A 32 -2.88 -2.49 -9.52
CA LEU A 32 -1.43 -2.57 -9.37
C LEU A 32 -0.73 -1.30 -9.86
N ASP A 33 -1.21 -0.70 -10.96
CA ASP A 33 -0.66 0.58 -11.45
C ASP A 33 -0.95 1.73 -10.49
N ILE A 34 -2.11 1.71 -9.82
CA ILE A 34 -2.45 2.67 -8.76
C ILE A 34 -1.49 2.51 -7.57
N LEU A 35 -1.25 1.28 -7.11
CA LEU A 35 -0.26 0.99 -6.06
C LEU A 35 1.15 1.46 -6.43
N ASN A 36 1.55 1.25 -7.68
CA ASN A 36 2.85 1.71 -8.18
C ASN A 36 2.95 3.24 -8.16
N ALA A 37 1.86 3.97 -8.44
CA ALA A 37 1.81 5.41 -8.31
C ALA A 37 1.92 5.85 -6.83
N CYS A 38 1.20 5.20 -5.91
CA CYS A 38 1.34 5.47 -4.47
C CYS A 38 2.77 5.23 -3.99
N LYS A 39 3.41 4.14 -4.42
CA LYS A 39 4.82 3.86 -4.12
C LYS A 39 5.73 4.99 -4.62
N ALA A 40 5.53 5.46 -5.85
CA ALA A 40 6.33 6.56 -6.41
C ALA A 40 6.16 7.86 -5.58
N ALA A 41 4.96 8.13 -5.06
CA ALA A 41 4.73 9.25 -4.15
C ALA A 41 5.46 9.07 -2.81
N MET A 42 5.42 7.87 -2.23
CA MET A 42 6.17 7.55 -1.00
C MET A 42 7.67 7.71 -1.19
N ASP A 43 8.22 7.31 -2.34
CA ASP A 43 9.64 7.52 -2.66
C ASP A 43 10.00 9.02 -2.70
N VAL A 44 9.09 9.88 -3.16
CA VAL A 44 9.29 11.35 -3.17
C VAL A 44 9.27 11.90 -1.76
N ILE A 45 8.29 11.50 -0.94
CA ILE A 45 8.15 11.99 0.45
C ILE A 45 9.32 11.51 1.31
N GLY A 46 9.76 10.27 1.13
CA GLY A 46 10.96 9.73 1.77
C GLY A 46 12.20 10.55 1.46
N LYS A 47 12.41 10.90 0.18
CA LYS A 47 13.52 11.80 -0.22
C LYS A 47 13.41 13.18 0.42
N ARG A 48 12.20 13.77 0.45
CA ARG A 48 11.99 15.06 1.12
C ARG A 48 12.30 14.97 2.61
N PHE A 49 11.97 13.86 3.27
CA PHE A 49 12.33 13.64 4.67
C PHE A 49 13.85 13.53 4.86
N GLU A 50 14.54 12.78 4.00
CA GLU A 50 16.00 12.66 4.02
C GLU A 50 16.72 14.00 3.82
N THR A 51 16.17 14.89 2.99
CA THR A 51 16.72 16.23 2.73
C THR A 51 16.25 17.29 3.74
N GLY A 52 15.34 16.96 4.66
CA GLY A 52 14.77 17.88 5.65
C GLY A 52 13.69 18.82 5.10
N GLU A 53 13.14 18.51 3.92
CA GLU A 53 12.02 19.21 3.27
C GLU A 53 10.63 18.68 3.71
N ALA A 54 10.57 17.50 4.32
CA ALA A 54 9.37 16.93 4.94
C ALA A 54 9.71 16.43 6.36
N PHE A 55 8.70 16.32 7.22
CA PHE A 55 8.86 15.86 8.59
C PHE A 55 7.97 14.64 8.87
N ILE A 56 8.02 14.19 10.13
CA ILE A 56 7.24 13.03 10.59
C ILE A 56 5.73 13.18 10.33
N PRO A 57 5.07 14.34 10.56
CA PRO A 57 3.65 14.49 10.26
C PRO A 57 3.30 14.19 8.80
N GLU A 58 4.11 14.65 7.86
CA GLU A 58 3.92 14.40 6.43
C GLU A 58 4.09 12.92 6.08
N LEU A 59 5.03 12.21 6.73
CA LEU A 59 5.18 10.78 6.56
C LEU A 59 3.97 9.99 7.09
N ILE A 60 3.45 10.37 8.26
CA ILE A 60 2.26 9.74 8.85
C ILE A 60 1.07 9.93 7.91
N LEU A 61 0.84 11.16 7.45
CA LEU A 61 -0.27 11.48 6.58
C LEU A 61 -0.18 10.76 5.23
N ALA A 62 1.02 10.65 4.66
CA ALA A 62 1.27 9.86 3.46
C ALA A 62 0.94 8.37 3.65
N GLY A 63 1.30 7.82 4.82
CA GLY A 63 0.94 6.46 5.21
C GLY A 63 -0.57 6.25 5.31
N GLU A 64 -1.29 7.19 5.94
CA GLU A 64 -2.76 7.15 6.04
C GLU A 64 -3.43 7.18 4.66
N MET A 65 -2.96 8.05 3.77
CA MET A 65 -3.44 8.09 2.38
C MET A 65 -3.15 6.78 1.63
N MET A 66 -1.98 6.17 1.83
CA MET A 66 -1.63 4.88 1.20
C MET A 66 -2.52 3.74 1.71
N THR A 67 -2.83 3.72 3.00
CA THR A 67 -3.78 2.77 3.59
C THR A 67 -5.17 2.96 3.00
N ALA A 68 -5.65 4.21 2.92
CA ALA A 68 -6.95 4.53 2.37
C ALA A 68 -7.10 4.12 0.89
N VAL A 69 -6.05 4.35 0.07
CA VAL A 69 -6.02 3.85 -1.32
C VAL A 69 -6.03 2.33 -1.36
N SER A 70 -5.21 1.68 -0.52
CA SER A 70 -5.13 0.21 -0.46
C SER A 70 -6.49 -0.41 -0.14
N ASP A 71 -7.24 0.16 0.78
CA ASP A 71 -8.57 -0.34 1.15
C ASP A 71 -9.59 -0.22 0.01
N VAL A 72 -9.50 0.82 -0.82
CA VAL A 72 -10.37 1.03 -1.99
C VAL A 72 -10.06 0.04 -3.11
N ILE A 73 -8.77 -0.27 -3.34
CA ILE A 73 -8.37 -1.14 -4.45
C ILE A 73 -8.50 -2.64 -4.12
N ARG A 74 -8.36 -3.03 -2.85
CA ARG A 74 -8.39 -4.45 -2.41
C ARG A 74 -9.62 -5.20 -2.96
N PRO A 75 -10.86 -4.69 -2.88
CA PRO A 75 -12.03 -5.38 -3.43
C PRO A 75 -11.91 -5.68 -4.93
N ARG A 76 -11.37 -4.76 -5.73
CA ARG A 76 -11.18 -4.96 -7.18
C ARG A 76 -10.14 -6.03 -7.47
N MET A 77 -9.09 -6.12 -6.66
CA MET A 77 -8.07 -7.16 -6.80
C MET A 77 -8.59 -8.55 -6.42
N ALA A 78 -9.54 -8.62 -5.48
CA ALA A 78 -10.14 -9.88 -5.06
C ALA A 78 -11.01 -10.54 -6.14
N GLU A 79 -11.48 -9.79 -7.15
CA GLU A 79 -12.19 -10.35 -8.30
C GLU A 79 -11.32 -11.31 -9.13
N GLU A 80 -10.00 -11.18 -9.03
CA GLU A 80 -9.01 -12.02 -9.75
C GLU A 80 -8.44 -13.16 -8.89
N ALA A 81 -9.01 -13.41 -7.70
CA ALA A 81 -8.48 -14.39 -6.74
C ALA A 81 -8.46 -15.82 -7.29
N THR A 82 -7.36 -16.53 -7.03
CA THR A 82 -7.21 -17.95 -7.35
C THR A 82 -7.71 -18.83 -6.21
N SER A 83 -8.53 -19.84 -6.51
CA SER A 83 -9.12 -20.73 -5.50
C SER A 83 -8.21 -21.88 -5.06
N GLU A 84 -7.18 -22.21 -5.84
CA GLU A 84 -6.26 -23.30 -5.55
C GLU A 84 -5.20 -22.86 -4.53
N LYS A 85 -5.01 -23.64 -3.45
CA LYS A 85 -3.97 -23.36 -2.46
C LYS A 85 -2.64 -24.01 -2.87
N LEU A 86 -1.67 -23.17 -3.25
CA LEU A 86 -0.31 -23.53 -3.71
C LEU A 86 0.63 -23.91 -2.57
N GLY A 87 0.41 -23.38 -1.36
CA GLY A 87 1.28 -23.63 -0.21
C GLY A 87 0.94 -22.77 1.00
N LYS A 88 1.74 -22.92 2.05
CA LYS A 88 1.63 -22.16 3.30
C LYS A 88 2.76 -21.15 3.44
N VAL A 89 2.45 -19.94 3.88
CA VAL A 89 3.43 -18.88 4.15
C VAL A 89 3.23 -18.37 5.57
N VAL A 90 4.32 -18.19 6.32
CA VAL A 90 4.31 -17.43 7.56
C VAL A 90 5.01 -16.10 7.27
N PHE A 91 4.37 -14.99 7.60
CA PHE A 91 4.84 -13.64 7.26
C PHE A 91 4.70 -12.71 8.47
N GLY A 92 5.54 -11.69 8.58
CA GLY A 92 5.52 -10.72 9.69
C GLY A 92 6.73 -9.79 9.61
N THR A 93 6.72 -8.68 10.34
CA THR A 93 7.91 -7.81 10.46
C THR A 93 8.83 -8.31 11.58
N VAL A 94 10.12 -7.98 11.45
CA VAL A 94 11.13 -8.32 12.44
C VAL A 94 10.95 -7.52 13.74
N GLU A 95 11.54 -8.02 14.83
CA GLU A 95 11.63 -7.31 16.11
C GLU A 95 12.12 -5.86 15.94
N GLY A 96 11.42 -4.93 16.56
CA GLY A 96 11.66 -3.50 16.53
C GLY A 96 11.04 -2.76 15.33
N ASP A 97 10.41 -3.47 14.39
CA ASP A 97 9.79 -2.85 13.21
C ASP A 97 8.26 -2.89 13.28
N ILE A 98 7.64 -1.72 13.26
CA ILE A 98 6.18 -1.54 13.30
C ILE A 98 5.55 -1.24 11.94
N HIS A 99 6.35 -1.14 10.86
CA HIS A 99 5.82 -0.75 9.55
C HIS A 99 5.05 -1.91 8.90
N ASP A 100 3.73 -1.76 8.79
CA ASP A 100 2.80 -2.81 8.37
C ASP A 100 2.27 -2.64 6.94
N ILE A 101 2.20 -1.42 6.39
CA ILE A 101 1.54 -1.13 5.11
C ILE A 101 2.01 -2.07 3.98
N ALA A 102 3.33 -2.19 3.77
CA ALA A 102 3.86 -3.05 2.73
C ALA A 102 3.69 -4.54 3.06
N LYS A 103 3.78 -4.92 4.33
CA LYS A 103 3.54 -6.29 4.82
C LYS A 103 2.10 -6.70 4.51
N ASP A 104 1.12 -5.86 4.83
CA ASP A 104 -0.31 -6.13 4.60
C ASP A 104 -0.67 -6.23 3.12
N ILE A 105 -0.01 -5.46 2.26
CA ILE A 105 -0.16 -5.58 0.80
C ILE A 105 0.39 -6.93 0.33
N VAL A 106 1.57 -7.34 0.80
CA VAL A 106 2.17 -8.63 0.44
C VAL A 106 1.33 -9.81 0.94
N VAL A 107 0.87 -9.77 2.18
CA VAL A 107 -0.03 -10.79 2.77
C VAL A 107 -1.28 -10.95 1.92
N PHE A 108 -1.91 -9.84 1.55
CA PHE A 108 -3.08 -9.83 0.70
C PHE A 108 -2.81 -10.40 -0.70
N MET A 109 -1.72 -9.98 -1.34
CA MET A 109 -1.33 -10.49 -2.66
C MET A 109 -1.05 -11.99 -2.64
N LEU A 110 -0.40 -12.48 -1.59
CA LEU A 110 -0.15 -13.91 -1.41
C LEU A 110 -1.47 -14.69 -1.27
N ASP A 111 -2.41 -14.21 -0.46
CA ASP A 111 -3.72 -14.88 -0.30
C ASP A 111 -4.50 -14.92 -1.63
N LEU A 112 -4.54 -13.79 -2.36
CA LEU A 112 -5.16 -13.72 -3.70
C LEU A 112 -4.54 -14.71 -4.70
N ASN A 113 -3.24 -14.95 -4.61
CA ASN A 113 -2.50 -15.84 -5.50
C ASN A 113 -2.43 -17.28 -4.96
N GLY A 114 -3.36 -17.66 -4.07
CA GLY A 114 -3.52 -19.05 -3.67
C GLY A 114 -2.57 -19.49 -2.56
N PHE A 115 -2.04 -18.61 -1.73
CA PHE A 115 -1.29 -19.03 -0.53
C PHE A 115 -2.18 -19.03 0.71
N ASP A 116 -1.91 -19.95 1.64
CA ASP A 116 -2.47 -19.95 3.00
C ASP A 116 -1.48 -19.20 3.89
N VAL A 117 -1.78 -17.93 4.19
CA VAL A 117 -0.85 -17.00 4.85
C VAL A 117 -1.19 -16.85 6.32
N THR A 118 -0.25 -17.23 7.19
CA THR A 118 -0.26 -16.88 8.61
C THR A 118 0.53 -15.61 8.81
N ASP A 119 -0.16 -14.49 9.04
CA ASP A 119 0.45 -13.22 9.41
C ASP A 119 0.68 -13.17 10.92
N LEU A 120 1.96 -13.06 11.31
CA LEU A 120 2.41 -12.93 12.70
C LEU A 120 2.26 -11.50 13.23
N GLY A 121 1.96 -10.54 12.37
CA GLY A 121 1.84 -9.14 12.72
C GLY A 121 3.18 -8.40 12.64
N VAL A 122 3.32 -7.41 13.52
CA VAL A 122 4.52 -6.58 13.62
C VAL A 122 5.32 -6.87 14.87
N ASP A 123 6.59 -6.47 14.90
CA ASP A 123 7.49 -6.59 16.05
C ASP A 123 7.66 -8.05 16.54
N VAL A 124 7.95 -8.96 15.61
CA VAL A 124 8.02 -10.39 15.91
C VAL A 124 9.45 -10.81 16.30
N PRO A 125 9.68 -11.34 17.51
CA PRO A 125 11.00 -11.81 17.94
C PRO A 125 11.45 -13.06 17.17
N PRO A 126 12.77 -13.26 17.01
CA PRO A 126 13.30 -14.49 16.42
C PRO A 126 12.98 -15.71 17.29
N ALA A 127 12.79 -16.85 16.65
CA ALA A 127 12.49 -18.13 17.31
C ALA A 127 13.68 -18.73 18.08
#